data_AF-A0A1G9J0U6-F1
#
_entry.id   AF-A0A1G9J0U6-F1
#
_cell.length_a   1.000
_cell.length_b   1.000
_cell.length_c   1.000
_cell.angle_alpha   90.00
_cell.angle_beta   90.00
_cell.angle_gamma   90.00
#
_symmetry.space_group_name_H-M   'P 1'
#
loop_
_entity.id
_entity.type
_entity.pdbx_description
1 polymer ?
#
loop_
_entity_poly.entity_id
_entity_poly.type
_entity_poly.pdbx_seq_one_letter_code
_entity_poly.pdbx_strand_id
1 'polypeptide(L)'
;MKKFRTQEFVIGGVILFIILLASVFHYPIYFEDVLTLRQNSDFGVQIDFFRILFEPILGPLLYLNRTLYPLTEVPLTFLWILIFYVTTAIVKALRQSSDKKRKILNVLIDLPMLSGLSFTVFVVILFIPLPNNTIVNNSKDSILVTTHAHTEFSHDGLISQEKMWEYHKRNGFDAFFITDHAHHKKSLAFVQKQRNGDIPQKPLVMVGQEYSGSNHMSLLGLDGSFETKDMDDNSVIDSVHNNGGAVLINHWFDGKGKAKEFYASMGVDGFEIENVGKELYYNRALFKELKEFCIANNLMMVGGLDFHGYGRVCSLYNAFEIPNWQNLDACSKEKAILNILKNGPQNKLQILMYKDRPFYTESNLFLRPFFTLVNYFRTLNGLQVLSWILWLLALWVAVNRKNKIFINQSNTFSILSVISSAFLMILSIIYYYRGNAVEGYSKVYSEYSWLLGPIGVVLFIYAGAVWLFRTLRATKTELP
;
A
#
# COMPACT_ATOMS: atom_id res chain seq x y z
N MET A 1 40.26 18.56 15.99
CA MET A 1 39.58 19.77 15.44
C MET A 1 39.08 19.64 13.99
N LYS A 2 39.86 19.15 12.99
CA LYS A 2 39.41 19.12 11.57
C LYS A 2 38.18 18.23 11.26
N LYS A 3 38.04 17.06 11.89
CA LYS A 3 36.96 16.09 11.60
C LYS A 3 35.56 16.54 12.07
N PHE A 4 35.52 17.36 13.12
CA PHE A 4 34.27 17.86 13.73
C PHE A 4 33.55 18.84 12.79
N ARG A 5 34.31 19.78 12.20
CA ARG A 5 33.81 20.74 11.19
C ARG A 5 33.16 20.05 9.98
N THR A 6 33.76 18.97 9.46
CA THR A 6 33.24 18.31 8.26
C THR A 6 31.86 17.66 8.47
N GLN A 7 31.59 17.08 9.65
CA GLN A 7 30.30 16.46 9.93
C GLN A 7 29.18 17.50 10.09
N GLU A 8 29.48 18.62 10.74
CA GLU A 8 28.56 19.76 10.86
C GLU A 8 28.18 20.31 9.48
N PHE A 9 29.16 20.50 8.58
CA PHE A 9 28.89 20.93 7.20
C PHE A 9 28.01 19.94 6.43
N VAL A 10 28.24 18.63 6.59
CA VAL A 10 27.42 17.61 5.91
C VAL A 10 25.98 17.65 6.39
N ILE A 11 25.75 17.72 7.69
CA ILE A 11 24.39 17.74 8.25
C ILE A 11 23.68 19.06 7.92
N GLY A 12 24.38 20.20 8.05
CA GLY A 12 23.86 21.49 7.61
C GLY A 12 23.49 21.49 6.13
N GLY A 13 24.31 20.87 5.28
CA GLY A 13 24.03 20.70 3.85
C GLY A 13 22.80 19.84 3.57
N VAL A 14 22.63 18.70 4.28
CA VAL A 14 21.44 17.84 4.16
C VAL A 14 20.19 18.59 4.60
N ILE A 15 20.24 19.30 5.74
CA ILE A 15 19.11 20.10 6.23
C ILE A 15 18.73 21.18 5.21
N LEU A 16 19.71 21.92 4.69
CA LEU A 16 19.48 22.95 3.68
C LEU A 16 18.86 22.35 2.41
N PHE A 17 19.33 21.18 1.98
CA PHE A 17 18.79 20.47 0.82
C PHE A 17 17.32 20.07 1.03
N ILE A 18 16.97 19.53 2.20
CA ILE A 18 15.58 19.17 2.54
C ILE A 18 14.70 20.43 2.52
N ILE A 19 15.14 21.52 3.17
CA ILE A 19 14.40 22.79 3.19
C ILE A 19 14.20 23.32 1.77
N LEU A 20 15.26 23.32 0.95
CA LEU A 20 15.21 23.80 -0.43
C LEU A 20 14.20 23.01 -1.27
N LEU A 21 14.24 21.68 -1.21
CA LEU A 21 13.30 20.83 -1.95
C LEU A 21 11.85 21.02 -1.49
N ALA A 22 11.62 21.07 -0.17
CA ALA A 22 10.29 21.18 0.40
C ALA A 22 9.65 22.57 0.23
N SER A 23 10.46 23.63 0.11
CA SER A 23 9.97 25.02 0.00
C SER A 23 10.00 25.58 -1.42
N VAL A 24 11.13 25.48 -2.13
CA VAL A 24 11.32 26.10 -3.45
C VAL A 24 10.83 25.19 -4.57
N PHE A 25 11.06 23.88 -4.45
CA PHE A 25 10.65 22.88 -5.45
C PHE A 25 9.44 22.06 -5.00
N HIS A 26 8.61 22.64 -4.14
CA HIS A 26 7.50 21.95 -3.49
C HIS A 26 6.57 21.27 -4.52
N TYR A 27 6.18 20.04 -4.21
CA TYR A 27 5.14 19.31 -4.92
C TYR A 27 3.96 19.14 -3.95
N PRO A 28 2.86 19.90 -4.12
CA PRO A 28 1.72 19.77 -3.24
C PRO A 28 1.10 18.39 -3.39
N ILE A 29 0.70 17.80 -2.26
CA ILE A 29 -0.08 16.57 -2.26
C ILE A 29 -1.55 16.95 -2.42
N TYR A 30 -2.25 16.29 -3.35
CA TYR A 30 -3.66 16.58 -3.63
C TYR A 30 -4.41 15.35 -4.14
N PHE A 31 -5.74 15.47 -4.26
CA PHE A 31 -6.58 14.50 -4.95
C PHE A 31 -6.94 15.02 -6.35
N GLU A 32 -6.72 14.18 -7.35
CA GLU A 32 -7.04 14.47 -8.75
C GLU A 32 -8.28 13.70 -9.16
N ASP A 33 -9.22 14.34 -9.84
CA ASP A 33 -10.27 13.62 -10.55
C ASP A 33 -9.66 12.98 -11.81
N VAL A 34 -9.65 11.65 -11.83
CA VAL A 34 -9.08 10.82 -12.90
C VAL A 34 -9.70 11.14 -14.27
N LEU A 35 -11.00 11.46 -14.32
CA LEU A 35 -11.68 11.68 -15.59
C LEU A 35 -11.34 13.03 -16.19
N THR A 36 -11.14 14.06 -15.37
CA THR A 36 -10.83 15.43 -15.82
C THR A 36 -9.35 15.77 -15.76
N LEU A 37 -8.55 14.98 -15.04
CA LEU A 37 -7.14 15.22 -14.71
C LEU A 37 -6.91 16.57 -14.00
N ARG A 38 -7.93 17.04 -13.28
CA ARG A 38 -7.87 18.29 -12.53
C ARG A 38 -7.80 17.99 -11.03
N GLN A 39 -7.03 18.79 -10.32
CA GLN A 39 -7.07 18.81 -8.88
C GLN A 39 -8.49 19.13 -8.41
N ASN A 40 -8.96 18.38 -7.41
CA ASN A 40 -10.23 18.62 -6.76
C ASN A 40 -9.99 19.32 -5.41
N SER A 41 -10.48 20.55 -5.26
CA SER A 41 -10.30 21.35 -4.04
C SER A 41 -11.18 20.93 -2.87
N ASP A 42 -12.25 20.17 -3.13
CA ASP A 42 -13.19 19.73 -2.10
C ASP A 42 -12.60 18.60 -1.24
N PHE A 43 -11.52 17.97 -1.70
CA PHE A 43 -10.87 16.86 -1.02
C PHE A 43 -9.46 17.23 -0.56
N GLY A 44 -9.30 17.38 0.75
CA GLY A 44 -8.04 17.68 1.40
C GLY A 44 -7.27 16.43 1.82
N VAL A 45 -6.05 16.63 2.32
CA VAL A 45 -5.19 15.57 2.86
C VAL A 45 -5.00 15.79 4.35
N GLN A 46 -5.30 14.78 5.16
CA GLN A 46 -4.94 14.73 6.57
C GLN A 46 -3.70 13.85 6.75
N ILE A 47 -2.73 14.37 7.51
CA ILE A 47 -1.51 13.66 7.85
C ILE A 47 -1.59 13.25 9.32
N ASP A 48 -1.40 11.97 9.59
CA ASP A 48 -1.39 11.44 10.95
C ASP A 48 -0.26 12.06 11.80
N PHE A 49 -0.51 12.24 13.11
CA PHE A 49 0.46 12.85 14.00
C PHE A 49 1.74 12.01 14.14
N PHE A 50 1.62 10.68 14.28
CA PHE A 50 2.79 9.81 14.36
C PHE A 50 3.55 9.75 13.05
N ARG A 51 2.84 9.86 11.93
CA ARG A 51 3.46 10.05 10.62
C ARG A 51 4.38 11.27 10.60
N ILE A 52 3.93 12.42 11.10
CA ILE A 52 4.76 13.64 11.20
C ILE A 52 5.93 13.41 12.17
N LEU A 53 5.66 12.92 13.38
CA LEU A 53 6.66 12.76 14.43
C LEU A 53 7.81 11.81 14.03
N PHE A 54 7.49 10.73 13.31
CA PHE A 54 8.45 9.74 12.83
C PHE A 54 8.67 9.82 11.32
N GLU A 55 8.53 11.01 10.74
CA GLU A 55 8.67 11.24 9.30
C GLU A 55 9.97 10.66 8.71
N PRO A 56 11.15 10.72 9.36
CA PRO A 56 12.36 10.13 8.77
C PRO A 56 12.32 8.61 8.52
N ILE A 57 11.42 7.90 9.22
CA ILE A 57 11.26 6.45 9.12
C ILE A 57 10.00 6.12 8.33
N LEU A 58 8.84 6.56 8.83
CA LEU A 58 7.56 6.27 8.19
C LEU A 58 7.50 6.91 6.80
N GLY A 59 8.07 8.11 6.69
CA GLY A 59 8.19 8.97 5.53
C GLY A 59 8.45 8.24 4.22
N PRO A 60 9.71 7.82 4.06
CA PRO A 60 10.17 7.06 2.90
C PRO A 60 9.44 5.73 2.70
N LEU A 61 9.09 5.00 3.77
CA LEU A 61 8.42 3.68 3.65
C LEU A 61 7.08 3.79 2.93
N LEU A 62 6.23 4.73 3.37
CA LEU A 62 4.92 4.95 2.75
C LEU A 62 5.03 5.60 1.36
N TYR A 63 6.07 6.40 1.12
CA TYR A 63 6.30 6.96 -0.20
C TYR A 63 6.78 5.89 -1.20
N LEU A 64 7.59 4.93 -0.76
CA LEU A 64 7.95 3.74 -1.53
C LEU A 64 6.74 2.83 -1.75
N ASN A 65 5.90 2.65 -0.74
CA ASN A 65 4.67 1.86 -0.84
C ASN A 65 3.71 2.37 -1.94
N ARG A 66 3.73 3.67 -2.24
CA ARG A 66 2.89 4.31 -3.28
C ARG A 66 3.58 4.50 -4.63
N THR A 67 4.75 3.90 -4.88
CA THR A 67 5.37 3.95 -6.22
C THR A 67 4.44 3.40 -7.30
N LEU A 68 4.63 3.83 -8.55
CA LEU A 68 3.75 3.39 -9.64
C LEU A 68 3.95 1.90 -9.93
N TYR A 69 5.21 1.44 -9.85
CA TYR A 69 5.62 0.06 -10.12
C TYR A 69 6.26 -0.58 -8.88
N PRO A 70 5.50 -0.82 -7.79
CA PRO A 70 6.06 -1.21 -6.48
C PRO A 70 6.82 -2.53 -6.52
N LEU A 71 6.35 -3.51 -7.31
CA LEU A 71 7.00 -4.82 -7.45
C LEU A 71 8.40 -4.73 -8.09
N THR A 72 8.70 -3.66 -8.81
CA THR A 72 10.00 -3.45 -9.46
C THR A 72 10.83 -2.40 -8.72
N GLU A 73 10.24 -1.27 -8.37
CA GLU A 73 10.94 -0.12 -7.77
C GLU A 73 11.45 -0.40 -6.35
N VAL A 74 10.68 -1.15 -5.54
CA VAL A 74 11.07 -1.45 -4.16
C VAL A 74 12.29 -2.40 -4.13
N PRO A 75 12.31 -3.54 -4.86
CA PRO A 75 13.53 -4.35 -4.97
C PRO A 75 14.73 -3.60 -5.54
N LEU A 76 14.54 -2.74 -6.55
CA LEU A 76 15.61 -1.90 -7.09
C LEU A 76 16.16 -0.92 -6.06
N THR A 77 15.29 -0.36 -5.21
CA THR A 77 15.73 0.50 -4.10
C THR A 77 16.64 -0.27 -3.14
N PHE A 78 16.28 -1.50 -2.77
CA PHE A 78 17.12 -2.34 -1.92
C PHE A 78 18.42 -2.76 -2.61
N LEU A 79 18.39 -3.06 -3.90
CA LEU A 79 19.59 -3.33 -4.68
C LEU A 79 20.55 -2.14 -4.64
N TRP A 80 20.06 -0.91 -4.78
CA TRP A 80 20.90 0.28 -4.64
C TRP A 80 21.48 0.42 -3.24
N ILE A 81 20.73 0.13 -2.19
CA ILE A 81 21.27 0.11 -0.82
C ILE A 81 22.44 -0.87 -0.70
N LEU A 82 22.32 -2.07 -1.27
CA LEU A 82 23.40 -3.05 -1.31
C LEU A 82 24.60 -2.54 -2.11
N ILE A 83 24.38 -1.97 -3.30
CA ILE A 83 25.44 -1.38 -4.15
C ILE A 83 26.16 -0.27 -3.38
N PHE A 84 25.44 0.67 -2.76
CA PHE A 84 26.03 1.75 -1.98
C PHE A 84 26.85 1.23 -0.80
N TYR A 85 26.33 0.23 -0.09
CA TYR A 85 27.07 -0.41 1.00
C TYR A 85 28.38 -1.03 0.52
N VAL A 86 28.33 -1.83 -0.56
CA VAL A 86 29.52 -2.50 -1.13
C VAL A 86 30.51 -1.48 -1.68
N THR A 87 30.08 -0.51 -2.49
CA THR A 87 30.95 0.50 -3.08
C THR A 87 31.64 1.34 -2.01
N THR A 88 30.90 1.82 -1.00
CA THR A 88 31.49 2.61 0.09
C THR A 88 32.49 1.80 0.90
N ALA A 89 32.23 0.52 1.13
CA ALA A 89 33.14 -0.35 1.85
C ALA A 89 34.41 -0.67 1.03
N ILE A 90 34.28 -0.92 -0.28
CA ILE A 90 35.42 -1.11 -1.19
C ILE A 90 36.28 0.15 -1.24
N VAL A 91 35.69 1.34 -1.42
CA VAL A 91 36.44 2.61 -1.43
C VAL A 91 37.20 2.82 -0.13
N LYS A 92 36.58 2.53 1.03
CA LYS A 92 37.26 2.58 2.34
C LYS A 92 38.38 1.55 2.47
N ALA A 93 38.21 0.35 1.91
CA ALA A 93 39.23 -0.69 1.92
C ALA A 93 40.42 -0.36 1.01
N LEU A 94 40.19 0.28 -0.14
CA LEU A 94 41.25 0.72 -1.05
C LEU A 94 42.09 1.86 -0.48
N ARG A 95 41.48 2.76 0.31
CA ARG A 95 42.18 3.90 0.94
C ARG A 95 43.03 3.53 2.16
N GLN A 96 42.85 2.34 2.75
CA GLN A 96 43.55 1.90 3.95
C GLN A 96 44.21 0.54 3.71
N SER A 97 45.53 0.54 3.49
CA SER A 97 46.28 -0.62 2.98
C SER A 97 46.39 -1.81 3.93
N SER A 98 46.39 -1.58 5.25
CA SER A 98 46.79 -2.60 6.24
C SER A 98 45.74 -3.67 6.58
N ASP A 99 44.53 -3.65 5.99
CA ASP A 99 43.44 -4.57 6.39
C ASP A 99 42.44 -4.91 5.27
N LYS A 100 42.84 -4.78 4.00
CA LYS A 100 41.94 -4.89 2.84
C LYS A 100 41.16 -6.21 2.80
N LYS A 101 41.83 -7.36 2.98
CA LYS A 101 41.19 -8.69 2.95
C LYS A 101 40.13 -8.85 4.05
N ARG A 102 40.44 -8.42 5.27
CA ARG A 102 39.52 -8.49 6.42
C ARG A 102 38.27 -7.64 6.20
N LYS A 103 38.43 -6.43 5.65
CA LYS A 103 37.31 -5.54 5.36
C LYS A 103 36.40 -6.11 4.28
N ILE A 104 36.97 -6.65 3.20
CA ILE A 104 36.19 -7.29 2.13
C ILE A 104 35.41 -8.48 2.70
N LEU A 105 36.05 -9.33 3.53
CA LEU A 105 35.37 -10.45 4.16
C LEU A 105 34.20 -9.99 5.06
N ASN A 106 34.38 -8.94 5.85
CA ASN A 106 33.30 -8.40 6.67
C ASN A 106 32.12 -7.89 5.84
N VAL A 107 32.38 -7.27 4.68
CA VAL A 107 31.33 -6.84 3.74
C VAL A 107 30.55 -8.04 3.23
N LEU A 108 31.24 -9.10 2.79
CA LEU A 108 30.59 -10.32 2.31
C LEU A 108 29.75 -10.99 3.41
N ILE A 109 30.21 -10.96 4.66
CA ILE A 109 29.46 -11.45 5.83
C ILE A 109 28.24 -10.57 6.15
N ASP A 110 28.34 -9.25 5.93
CA ASP A 110 27.23 -8.34 6.20
C ASP A 110 26.15 -8.37 5.10
N LEU A 111 26.48 -8.82 3.88
CA LEU A 111 25.54 -8.85 2.76
C LEU A 111 24.27 -9.68 3.03
N PRO A 112 24.34 -10.95 3.50
CA PRO A 112 23.12 -11.71 3.80
C PRO A 112 22.27 -11.07 4.89
N MET A 113 22.90 -10.48 5.91
CA MET A 113 22.18 -9.74 6.96
C MET A 113 21.47 -8.50 6.39
N LEU A 114 22.14 -7.72 5.55
CA LEU A 114 21.57 -6.53 4.91
C LEU A 114 20.44 -6.88 3.93
N SER A 115 20.57 -7.99 3.20
CA SER A 115 19.48 -8.53 2.37
C SER A 115 18.29 -8.96 3.22
N GLY A 116 18.54 -9.67 4.33
CA GLY A 116 17.48 -10.06 5.28
C GLY A 116 16.76 -8.85 5.87
N LEU A 117 17.51 -7.81 6.28
CA LEU A 117 16.97 -6.54 6.76
C LEU A 117 16.10 -5.85 5.69
N SER A 118 16.58 -5.80 4.45
CA SER A 118 15.84 -5.21 3.33
C SER A 118 14.54 -5.97 3.05
N PHE A 119 14.58 -7.31 3.11
CA PHE A 119 13.39 -8.15 3.01
C PHE A 119 12.42 -7.93 4.18
N THR A 120 12.89 -7.78 5.41
CA THR A 120 12.02 -7.44 6.54
C THR A 120 11.37 -6.07 6.35
N VAL A 121 12.10 -5.07 5.86
CA VAL A 121 11.51 -3.76 5.51
C VAL A 121 10.45 -3.89 4.42
N PHE A 122 10.69 -4.73 3.41
CA PHE A 122 9.68 -5.06 2.38
C PHE A 122 8.41 -5.64 3.00
N VAL A 123 8.54 -6.64 3.88
CA VAL A 123 7.42 -7.26 4.60
C VAL A 123 6.68 -6.23 5.46
N VAL A 124 7.39 -5.32 6.12
CA VAL A 124 6.76 -4.21 6.87
C VAL A 124 5.97 -3.29 5.94
N ILE A 125 6.53 -2.92 4.79
CA ILE A 125 5.85 -2.08 3.79
C ILE A 125 4.56 -2.74 3.28
N LEU A 126 4.58 -4.06 3.08
CA LEU A 126 3.44 -4.78 2.51
C LEU A 126 2.35 -5.09 3.53
N PHE A 127 2.71 -5.60 4.71
CA PHE A 127 1.73 -6.25 5.60
C PHE A 127 1.38 -5.43 6.84
N ILE A 128 2.16 -4.39 7.16
CA ILE A 128 1.92 -3.60 8.36
C ILE A 128 1.15 -2.33 7.99
N PRO A 129 -0.02 -2.07 8.59
CA PRO A 129 -0.82 -0.89 8.28
C PRO A 129 -0.21 0.37 8.92
N LEU A 130 0.84 0.90 8.31
CA LEU A 130 1.51 2.14 8.73
C LEU A 130 0.53 3.33 8.71
N PRO A 131 0.72 4.35 9.58
CA PRO A 131 -0.14 5.53 9.61
C PRO A 131 0.09 6.37 8.34
N ASN A 132 -0.82 6.27 7.37
CA ASN A 132 -0.71 6.97 6.09
C ASN A 132 -1.41 8.34 6.12
N ASN A 133 -1.34 9.02 4.98
CA ASN A 133 -2.17 10.20 4.72
C ASN A 133 -3.57 9.75 4.30
N THR A 134 -4.58 10.37 4.89
CA THR A 134 -6.00 10.06 4.62
C THR A 134 -6.67 11.24 3.92
N ILE A 135 -7.77 10.95 3.21
CA ILE A 135 -8.59 11.97 2.58
C ILE A 135 -9.45 12.71 3.62
N VAL A 136 -9.64 14.00 3.40
CA VAL A 136 -10.62 14.83 4.11
C VAL A 136 -11.65 15.26 3.09
N ASN A 137 -12.89 14.82 3.25
CA ASN A 137 -13.99 15.26 2.42
C ASN A 137 -14.58 16.57 2.98
N ASN A 138 -14.39 17.68 2.27
CA ASN A 138 -14.97 18.99 2.62
C ASN A 138 -16.19 19.33 1.75
N SER A 139 -16.63 18.42 0.88
CA SER A 139 -17.82 18.63 0.07
C SER A 139 -19.08 18.50 0.94
N LYS A 140 -20.19 19.12 0.49
CA LYS A 140 -21.47 19.11 1.24
C LYS A 140 -22.27 17.84 1.02
N ASP A 141 -22.28 17.36 -0.22
CA ASP A 141 -23.20 16.32 -0.69
C ASP A 141 -22.49 15.11 -1.29
N SER A 142 -21.15 15.05 -1.26
CA SER A 142 -20.43 13.87 -1.71
C SER A 142 -20.15 12.92 -0.57
N ILE A 143 -20.22 11.64 -0.86
CA ILE A 143 -19.78 10.56 0.03
C ILE A 143 -18.67 9.76 -0.64
N LEU A 144 -17.81 9.13 0.16
CA LEU A 144 -16.73 8.30 -0.36
C LEU A 144 -17.10 6.81 -0.29
N VAL A 145 -17.02 6.12 -1.43
CA VAL A 145 -17.43 4.72 -1.58
C VAL A 145 -16.35 3.88 -2.27
N THR A 146 -16.11 2.68 -1.73
CA THR A 146 -15.33 1.62 -2.41
C THR A 146 -16.30 0.60 -3.02
N THR A 147 -16.11 0.27 -4.30
CA THR A 147 -16.90 -0.73 -5.03
C THR A 147 -16.24 -2.10 -5.12
N HIS A 148 -14.96 -2.23 -4.75
CA HIS A 148 -14.17 -3.44 -4.95
C HIS A 148 -13.17 -3.61 -3.81
N ALA A 149 -13.34 -4.63 -2.97
CA ALA A 149 -12.44 -4.97 -1.87
C ALA A 149 -12.63 -6.41 -1.37
N HIS A 150 -11.52 -7.02 -0.93
CA HIS A 150 -11.41 -8.44 -0.58
C HIS A 150 -10.97 -8.67 0.86
N THR A 151 -11.60 -9.63 1.50
CA THR A 151 -11.32 -10.08 2.87
C THR A 151 -10.71 -11.47 2.86
N GLU A 152 -10.38 -11.99 4.04
CA GLU A 152 -9.85 -13.34 4.23
C GLU A 152 -10.81 -14.48 3.83
N PHE A 153 -12.05 -14.14 3.46
CA PHE A 153 -12.97 -15.10 2.85
C PHE A 153 -12.85 -15.18 1.32
N SER A 154 -12.02 -14.32 0.72
CA SER A 154 -11.54 -14.44 -0.65
C SER A 154 -10.27 -15.29 -0.71
N HIS A 155 -10.01 -15.90 -1.88
CA HIS A 155 -8.82 -16.76 -2.07
C HIS A 155 -7.49 -16.00 -2.01
N ASP A 156 -7.51 -14.67 -2.14
CA ASP A 156 -6.36 -13.77 -2.24
C ASP A 156 -6.31 -12.66 -1.16
N GLY A 157 -7.33 -12.57 -0.30
CA GLY A 157 -7.42 -11.55 0.75
C GLY A 157 -6.69 -11.93 2.05
N LEU A 158 -6.18 -10.92 2.75
CA LEU A 158 -5.41 -11.01 4.00
C LEU A 158 -5.87 -9.92 4.99
N ILE A 159 -7.15 -9.90 5.29
CA ILE A 159 -7.75 -8.99 6.27
C ILE A 159 -9.13 -9.50 6.72
N SER A 160 -9.42 -9.43 8.02
CA SER A 160 -10.76 -9.77 8.52
C SER A 160 -11.76 -8.68 8.16
N GLN A 161 -13.05 -9.01 8.15
CA GLN A 161 -14.12 -8.05 7.84
C GLN A 161 -14.14 -6.85 8.81
N GLU A 162 -13.84 -7.07 10.10
CA GLU A 162 -13.73 -6.00 11.10
C GLU A 162 -12.57 -5.07 10.81
N LYS A 163 -11.39 -5.62 10.49
CA LYS A 163 -10.22 -4.82 10.12
C LYS A 163 -10.43 -4.09 8.79
N MET A 164 -11.16 -4.70 7.85
CA MET A 164 -11.55 -4.05 6.60
C MET A 164 -12.45 -2.84 6.87
N TRP A 165 -13.40 -2.97 7.80
CA TRP A 165 -14.24 -1.87 8.24
C TRP A 165 -13.42 -0.75 8.92
N GLU A 166 -12.48 -1.11 9.81
CA GLU A 166 -11.57 -0.15 10.45
C GLU A 166 -10.69 0.58 9.43
N TYR A 167 -10.19 -0.15 8.43
CA TYR A 167 -9.42 0.41 7.33
C TYR A 167 -10.23 1.44 6.54
N HIS A 168 -11.47 1.11 6.15
CA HIS A 168 -12.33 2.05 5.43
C HIS A 168 -12.68 3.28 6.28
N LYS A 169 -12.99 3.07 7.57
CA LYS A 169 -13.24 4.17 8.52
C LYS A 169 -12.04 5.10 8.64
N ARG A 170 -10.84 4.56 8.81
CA ARG A 170 -9.59 5.34 8.90
C ARG A 170 -9.35 6.15 7.64
N ASN A 171 -9.65 5.59 6.47
CA ASN A 171 -9.46 6.24 5.18
C ASN A 171 -10.64 7.16 4.78
N GLY A 172 -11.57 7.47 5.68
CA GLY A 172 -12.61 8.48 5.43
C GLY A 172 -13.77 8.00 4.54
N PHE A 173 -13.88 6.71 4.27
CA PHE A 173 -15.02 6.18 3.52
C PHE A 173 -16.32 6.29 4.33
N ASP A 174 -17.42 6.56 3.63
CA ASP A 174 -18.76 6.58 4.18
C ASP A 174 -19.48 5.24 3.97
N ALA A 175 -19.14 4.53 2.88
CA ALA A 175 -19.66 3.21 2.57
C ALA A 175 -18.64 2.37 1.79
N PHE A 176 -18.80 1.05 1.79
CA PHE A 176 -18.03 0.16 0.92
C PHE A 176 -18.74 -1.17 0.68
N PHE A 177 -18.41 -1.80 -0.46
CA PHE A 177 -18.78 -3.17 -0.76
C PHE A 177 -17.65 -4.12 -0.35
N ILE A 178 -18.02 -5.28 0.19
CA ILE A 178 -17.12 -6.45 0.27
C ILE A 178 -17.46 -7.34 -0.91
N THR A 179 -16.47 -7.62 -1.75
CA THR A 179 -16.62 -8.32 -3.04
C THR A 179 -15.75 -9.57 -3.10
N ASP A 180 -15.71 -10.36 -2.02
CA ASP A 180 -14.92 -11.60 -1.99
C ASP A 180 -15.19 -12.50 -3.21
N HIS A 181 -14.17 -13.22 -3.67
CA HIS A 181 -14.30 -14.13 -4.78
C HIS A 181 -15.28 -15.28 -4.50
N ALA A 182 -16.17 -15.54 -5.47
CA ALA A 182 -17.10 -16.68 -5.52
C ALA A 182 -18.12 -16.86 -4.38
N HIS A 183 -18.07 -16.02 -3.33
CA HIS A 183 -18.89 -16.16 -2.13
C HIS A 183 -19.29 -14.79 -1.57
N HIS A 184 -20.57 -14.61 -1.22
CA HIS A 184 -21.05 -13.41 -0.54
C HIS A 184 -21.73 -13.70 0.82
N LYS A 185 -21.83 -14.97 1.24
CA LYS A 185 -22.53 -15.38 2.47
C LYS A 185 -21.91 -14.78 3.75
N LYS A 186 -20.58 -14.75 3.82
CA LYS A 186 -19.87 -14.16 4.96
C LYS A 186 -20.05 -12.64 4.97
N SER A 187 -20.03 -12.00 3.81
CA SER A 187 -20.34 -10.57 3.65
C SER A 187 -21.78 -10.26 4.09
N LEU A 188 -22.75 -11.07 3.66
CA LEU A 188 -24.16 -10.94 4.05
C LEU A 188 -24.34 -11.06 5.57
N ALA A 189 -23.73 -12.06 6.20
CA ALA A 189 -23.78 -12.22 7.66
C ALA A 189 -23.18 -11.02 8.40
N PHE A 190 -22.09 -10.43 7.88
CA PHE A 190 -21.46 -9.25 8.45
C PHE A 190 -22.31 -7.99 8.28
N VAL A 191 -22.92 -7.81 7.11
CA VAL A 191 -23.89 -6.73 6.85
C VAL A 191 -25.09 -6.86 7.80
N GLN A 192 -25.65 -8.06 7.97
CA GLN A 192 -26.76 -8.30 8.91
C GLN A 192 -26.39 -7.93 10.36
N LYS A 193 -25.20 -8.33 10.83
CA LYS A 193 -24.68 -7.88 12.14
C LYS A 193 -24.61 -6.36 12.24
N GLN A 194 -24.13 -5.68 11.19
CA GLN A 194 -24.15 -4.23 11.17
C GLN A 194 -25.58 -3.70 11.22
N ARG A 195 -26.50 -4.18 10.39
CA ARG A 195 -27.91 -3.73 10.37
C ARG A 195 -28.62 -3.94 11.72
N ASN A 196 -28.28 -5.00 12.45
CA ASN A 196 -28.80 -5.30 13.79
C ASN A 196 -28.20 -4.44 14.90
N GLY A 197 -27.14 -3.68 14.62
CA GLY A 197 -26.46 -2.84 15.59
C GLY A 197 -25.34 -3.52 16.38
N ASP A 198 -24.95 -4.76 16.01
CA ASP A 198 -23.83 -5.48 16.63
C ASP A 198 -22.47 -4.85 16.29
N ILE A 199 -22.42 -4.08 15.20
CA ILE A 199 -21.23 -3.39 14.68
C ILE A 199 -21.63 -1.94 14.35
N PRO A 200 -20.74 -0.94 14.53
CA PRO A 200 -21.12 0.45 14.26
C PRO A 200 -21.53 0.70 12.81
N GLN A 201 -22.52 1.59 12.61
CA GLN A 201 -23.16 1.83 11.30
C GLN A 201 -22.31 2.58 10.27
N LYS A 202 -21.22 3.25 10.69
CA LYS A 202 -20.39 4.10 9.82
C LYS A 202 -18.92 3.66 9.83
N PRO A 203 -18.32 3.29 8.69
CA PRO A 203 -18.92 3.24 7.34
C PRO A 203 -19.99 2.17 7.16
N LEU A 204 -20.90 2.41 6.21
CA LEU A 204 -21.92 1.45 5.78
C LEU A 204 -21.25 0.31 5.01
N VAL A 205 -21.53 -0.93 5.40
CA VAL A 205 -21.09 -2.12 4.66
C VAL A 205 -22.25 -2.59 3.78
N MET A 206 -21.91 -2.93 2.54
CA MET A 206 -22.85 -3.49 1.55
C MET A 206 -22.28 -4.79 0.99
N VAL A 207 -23.16 -5.64 0.51
CA VAL A 207 -22.79 -6.96 0.01
C VAL A 207 -22.50 -6.86 -1.49
N GLY A 208 -21.37 -7.42 -1.89
CA GLY A 208 -21.10 -7.73 -3.28
C GLY A 208 -20.36 -9.05 -3.42
N GLN A 209 -19.92 -9.33 -4.63
CA GLN A 209 -19.11 -10.49 -4.96
C GLN A 209 -18.27 -10.17 -6.20
N GLU A 210 -16.99 -10.53 -6.20
CA GLU A 210 -16.24 -10.61 -7.45
C GLU A 210 -16.47 -11.98 -8.09
N TYR A 211 -17.21 -11.97 -9.18
CA TYR A 211 -17.48 -13.15 -9.99
C TYR A 211 -16.40 -13.31 -11.06
N SER A 212 -15.76 -14.48 -11.07
CA SER A 212 -14.73 -14.85 -12.04
C SER A 212 -15.34 -15.61 -13.22
N GLY A 213 -15.89 -14.86 -14.18
CA GLY A 213 -16.46 -15.38 -15.42
C GLY A 213 -15.49 -15.31 -16.59
N SER A 214 -15.97 -14.85 -17.76
CA SER A 214 -15.05 -14.56 -18.88
C SER A 214 -14.14 -13.35 -18.62
N ASN A 215 -14.53 -12.47 -17.69
CA ASN A 215 -13.67 -11.51 -17.01
C ASN A 215 -14.12 -11.46 -15.54
N HIS A 216 -13.36 -10.76 -14.70
CA HIS A 216 -13.82 -10.45 -13.36
C HIS A 216 -14.92 -9.37 -13.39
N MET A 217 -15.96 -9.56 -12.59
CA MET A 217 -17.10 -8.64 -12.47
C MET A 217 -17.45 -8.41 -11.00
N SER A 218 -17.55 -7.15 -10.60
CA SER A 218 -18.13 -6.78 -9.32
C SER A 218 -19.65 -6.82 -9.42
N LEU A 219 -20.25 -7.81 -8.75
CA LEU A 219 -21.70 -7.93 -8.58
C LEU A 219 -22.07 -7.22 -7.27
N LEU A 220 -22.79 -6.11 -7.33
CA LEU A 220 -23.02 -5.22 -6.20
C LEU A 220 -24.48 -5.20 -5.77
N GLY A 221 -24.72 -5.07 -4.46
CA GLY A 221 -26.08 -4.97 -3.90
C GLY A 221 -26.78 -6.32 -3.79
N LEU A 222 -26.04 -7.37 -3.44
CA LEU A 222 -26.58 -8.73 -3.34
C LEU A 222 -27.32 -8.94 -2.02
N ASP A 223 -28.42 -9.66 -2.03
CA ASP A 223 -29.24 -9.95 -0.84
C ASP A 223 -29.22 -11.44 -0.42
N GLY A 224 -28.53 -12.29 -1.18
CA GLY A 224 -28.47 -13.74 -0.97
C GLY A 224 -29.61 -14.53 -1.62
N SER A 225 -30.39 -13.92 -2.50
CA SER A 225 -31.49 -14.58 -3.23
C SER A 225 -31.04 -15.62 -4.25
N PHE A 226 -29.78 -15.57 -4.71
CA PHE A 226 -29.22 -16.53 -5.66
C PHE A 226 -27.74 -16.81 -5.40
N GLU A 227 -27.26 -17.94 -5.93
CA GLU A 227 -25.85 -18.31 -5.93
C GLU A 227 -25.30 -18.10 -7.35
N THR A 228 -24.07 -17.62 -7.48
CA THR A 228 -23.45 -17.40 -8.80
C THR A 228 -22.74 -18.64 -9.35
N LYS A 229 -22.62 -19.69 -8.53
CA LYS A 229 -21.81 -20.85 -8.87
C LYS A 229 -22.37 -21.54 -10.11
N ASP A 230 -21.48 -21.86 -11.05
CA ASP A 230 -21.79 -22.56 -12.31
C ASP A 230 -22.73 -21.80 -13.26
N MET A 231 -23.05 -20.54 -12.97
CA MET A 231 -23.76 -19.65 -13.90
C MET A 231 -22.80 -19.14 -14.98
N ASP A 232 -23.29 -18.89 -16.18
CA ASP A 232 -22.57 -18.13 -17.21
C ASP A 232 -22.70 -16.61 -16.99
N ASP A 233 -21.89 -15.83 -17.71
CA ASP A 233 -21.85 -14.37 -17.59
C ASP A 233 -23.22 -13.70 -17.77
N ASN A 234 -24.03 -14.12 -18.75
CA ASN A 234 -25.31 -13.47 -19.02
C ASN A 234 -26.33 -13.81 -17.92
N SER A 235 -26.40 -15.08 -17.54
CA SER A 235 -27.28 -15.53 -16.47
C SER A 235 -26.98 -14.84 -15.14
N VAL A 236 -25.70 -14.62 -14.81
CA VAL A 236 -25.33 -13.95 -13.55
C VAL A 236 -25.66 -12.46 -13.61
N ILE A 237 -25.43 -11.80 -14.74
CA ILE A 237 -25.80 -10.38 -14.94
C ILE A 237 -27.31 -10.20 -14.79
N ASP A 238 -28.10 -10.99 -15.51
CA ASP A 238 -29.57 -10.94 -15.45
C ASP A 238 -30.05 -11.16 -14.00
N SER A 239 -29.45 -12.10 -13.27
CA SER A 239 -29.83 -12.40 -11.89
C SER A 239 -29.50 -11.26 -10.93
N VAL A 240 -28.36 -10.58 -11.11
CA VAL A 240 -28.02 -9.37 -10.33
C VAL A 240 -29.04 -8.26 -10.58
N HIS A 241 -29.36 -7.98 -11.84
CA HIS A 241 -30.31 -6.92 -12.20
C HIS A 241 -31.73 -7.22 -11.73
N ASN A 242 -32.18 -8.46 -11.84
CA ASN A 242 -33.48 -8.90 -11.33
C ASN A 242 -33.64 -8.71 -9.83
N ASN A 243 -32.53 -8.72 -9.08
CA ASN A 243 -32.50 -8.45 -7.64
C ASN A 243 -32.08 -7.00 -7.31
N GLY A 244 -32.09 -6.11 -8.31
CA GLY A 244 -31.85 -4.68 -8.12
C GLY A 244 -30.39 -4.29 -7.91
N GLY A 245 -29.45 -5.23 -8.04
CA GLY A 245 -28.02 -4.98 -7.98
C GLY A 245 -27.45 -4.35 -9.25
N ALA A 246 -26.14 -4.06 -9.23
CA ALA A 246 -25.38 -3.50 -10.35
C ALA A 246 -24.17 -4.39 -10.70
N VAL A 247 -23.76 -4.40 -11.96
CA VAL A 247 -22.62 -5.16 -12.47
C VAL A 247 -21.58 -4.23 -13.09
N LEU A 248 -20.36 -4.31 -12.58
CA LEU A 248 -19.22 -3.55 -13.08
C LEU A 248 -18.13 -4.50 -13.56
N ILE A 249 -17.55 -4.25 -14.74
CA ILE A 249 -16.42 -5.01 -15.24
C ILE A 249 -15.14 -4.55 -14.53
N ASN A 250 -14.47 -5.47 -13.83
CA ASN A 250 -13.25 -5.19 -13.09
C ASN A 250 -12.03 -5.24 -13.98
N HIS A 251 -11.08 -4.34 -13.74
CA HIS A 251 -9.74 -4.30 -14.33
C HIS A 251 -9.61 -4.86 -15.76
N TRP A 252 -10.53 -4.47 -16.66
CA TRP A 252 -10.60 -5.02 -18.03
C TRP A 252 -9.30 -4.87 -18.81
N PHE A 253 -8.58 -3.79 -18.51
CA PHE A 253 -7.28 -3.44 -19.09
C PHE A 253 -6.15 -4.43 -18.78
N ASP A 254 -6.36 -5.43 -17.91
CA ASP A 254 -5.43 -6.55 -17.73
C ASP A 254 -5.37 -7.46 -18.97
N GLY A 255 -6.32 -7.33 -19.90
CA GLY A 255 -6.31 -8.03 -21.20
C GLY A 255 -6.65 -9.53 -21.11
N LYS A 256 -7.18 -9.99 -19.98
CA LYS A 256 -7.55 -11.40 -19.75
C LYS A 256 -8.98 -11.74 -20.20
N GLY A 257 -9.82 -10.72 -20.40
CA GLY A 257 -11.23 -10.88 -20.76
C GLY A 257 -11.53 -10.84 -22.25
N LYS A 258 -12.82 -10.84 -22.60
CA LYS A 258 -13.33 -10.60 -23.95
C LYS A 258 -13.30 -9.10 -24.30
N ALA A 259 -13.68 -8.75 -25.53
CA ALA A 259 -13.79 -7.36 -25.95
C ALA A 259 -14.83 -6.58 -25.12
N LYS A 260 -14.61 -5.29 -24.87
CA LYS A 260 -15.52 -4.42 -24.08
C LYS A 260 -16.94 -4.38 -24.64
N GLU A 261 -17.09 -4.51 -25.96
CA GLU A 261 -18.37 -4.59 -26.67
C GLU A 261 -19.19 -5.84 -26.29
N PHE A 262 -18.52 -6.96 -25.99
CA PHE A 262 -19.19 -8.18 -25.52
C PHE A 262 -19.92 -7.92 -24.20
N TYR A 263 -19.27 -7.29 -23.23
CA TYR A 263 -19.87 -6.99 -21.93
C TYR A 263 -20.98 -5.94 -22.03
N ALA A 264 -20.75 -4.87 -22.82
CA ALA A 264 -21.79 -3.88 -23.07
C ALA A 264 -23.05 -4.49 -23.69
N SER A 265 -22.91 -5.46 -24.60
CA SER A 265 -24.06 -6.14 -25.21
C SER A 265 -24.85 -7.02 -24.24
N MET A 266 -24.24 -7.45 -23.12
CA MET A 266 -24.91 -8.18 -22.03
C MET A 266 -25.56 -7.23 -21.01
N GLY A 267 -25.45 -5.91 -21.20
CA GLY A 267 -26.14 -4.93 -20.35
C GLY A 267 -25.43 -4.59 -19.04
N VAL A 268 -24.12 -4.80 -18.92
CA VAL A 268 -23.37 -4.35 -17.72
C VAL A 268 -23.52 -2.84 -17.48
N ASP A 269 -23.45 -2.42 -16.21
CA ASP A 269 -23.69 -1.02 -15.83
C ASP A 269 -22.46 -0.13 -16.02
N GLY A 270 -21.27 -0.72 -16.03
CA GLY A 270 -20.05 0.06 -16.10
C GLY A 270 -18.74 -0.73 -16.09
N PHE A 271 -17.64 0.01 -16.07
CA PHE A 271 -16.28 -0.49 -16.06
C PHE A 271 -15.45 0.22 -14.99
N GLU A 272 -14.54 -0.52 -14.38
CA GLU A 272 -13.39 0.10 -13.71
C GLU A 272 -12.51 0.78 -14.77
N ILE A 273 -12.32 2.10 -14.64
CA ILE A 273 -11.45 2.88 -15.52
C ILE A 273 -10.03 3.01 -14.97
N GLU A 274 -9.88 2.83 -13.65
CA GLU A 274 -8.61 2.67 -12.95
C GLU A 274 -8.79 1.59 -11.88
N ASN A 275 -7.73 0.86 -11.58
CA ASN A 275 -7.68 -0.08 -10.48
C ASN A 275 -6.32 0.07 -9.76
N VAL A 276 -6.26 -0.14 -8.45
CA VAL A 276 -5.01 0.02 -7.68
C VAL A 276 -4.55 -1.23 -6.92
N GLY A 277 -5.16 -2.39 -7.21
CA GLY A 277 -4.79 -3.69 -6.63
C GLY A 277 -3.38 -4.14 -7.00
N LYS A 278 -2.92 -3.85 -8.24
CA LYS A 278 -1.57 -4.21 -8.72
C LYS A 278 -0.68 -2.99 -8.96
N GLU A 279 -1.06 -2.14 -9.91
CA GLU A 279 -0.30 -0.94 -10.33
C GLU A 279 -1.13 0.32 -10.03
N LEU A 280 -0.52 1.51 -10.01
CA LEU A 280 -1.29 2.74 -9.74
C LEU A 280 -2.04 3.25 -10.97
N TYR A 281 -1.48 3.01 -12.15
CA TYR A 281 -1.97 3.53 -13.41
C TYR A 281 -1.83 2.47 -14.47
N TYR A 282 -2.90 2.26 -15.24
CA TYR A 282 -2.83 1.49 -16.46
C TYR A 282 -2.38 2.34 -17.64
N ASN A 283 -2.10 1.65 -18.75
CA ASN A 283 -1.70 2.27 -20.01
C ASN A 283 -2.65 3.42 -20.37
N ARG A 284 -2.11 4.64 -20.53
CA ARG A 284 -2.90 5.85 -20.77
C ARG A 284 -3.66 5.83 -22.11
N ALA A 285 -3.16 5.10 -23.11
CA ALA A 285 -3.87 4.92 -24.38
C ALA A 285 -5.11 4.04 -24.19
N LEU A 286 -4.95 2.94 -23.44
CA LEU A 286 -6.07 2.03 -23.10
C LEU A 286 -7.10 2.70 -22.20
N PHE A 287 -6.65 3.50 -21.22
CA PHE A 287 -7.52 4.37 -20.42
C PHE A 287 -8.37 5.29 -21.31
N LYS A 288 -7.74 5.94 -22.29
CA LYS A 288 -8.45 6.86 -23.20
C LYS A 288 -9.47 6.10 -24.06
N GLU A 289 -9.09 4.94 -24.62
CA GLU A 289 -9.98 4.09 -25.40
C GLU A 289 -11.20 3.65 -24.58
N LEU A 290 -10.99 3.13 -23.38
CA LEU A 290 -12.08 2.64 -22.52
C LEU A 290 -12.98 3.80 -22.08
N LYS A 291 -12.42 4.96 -21.75
CA LYS A 291 -13.18 6.17 -21.40
C LYS A 291 -14.08 6.60 -22.56
N GLU A 292 -13.55 6.67 -23.77
CA GLU A 292 -14.32 7.05 -24.97
C GLU A 292 -15.45 6.04 -25.23
N PHE A 293 -15.17 4.75 -25.05
CA PHE A 293 -16.17 3.69 -25.16
C PHE A 293 -17.30 3.83 -24.12
N CYS A 294 -16.96 4.05 -22.84
CA CYS A 294 -17.96 4.23 -21.79
C CYS A 294 -18.85 5.45 -22.05
N ILE A 295 -18.27 6.57 -22.50
CA ILE A 295 -19.04 7.77 -22.87
C ILE A 295 -19.99 7.46 -24.04
N ALA A 296 -19.50 6.80 -25.09
CA ALA A 296 -20.29 6.51 -26.28
C ALA A 296 -21.47 5.54 -26.02
N ASN A 297 -21.35 4.68 -24.99
CA ASN A 297 -22.35 3.68 -24.65
C ASN A 297 -23.12 4.00 -23.36
N ASN A 298 -22.94 5.20 -22.79
CA ASN A 298 -23.56 5.61 -21.54
C ASN A 298 -23.32 4.62 -20.38
N LEU A 299 -22.10 4.12 -20.25
CA LEU A 299 -21.67 3.20 -19.21
C LEU A 299 -20.96 3.95 -18.08
N MET A 300 -21.21 3.55 -16.84
CA MET A 300 -20.57 4.16 -15.68
C MET A 300 -19.08 3.83 -15.63
N MET A 301 -18.24 4.83 -15.38
CA MET A 301 -16.83 4.66 -15.05
C MET A 301 -16.66 4.76 -13.55
N VAL A 302 -15.96 3.78 -12.96
CA VAL A 302 -15.63 3.75 -11.53
C VAL A 302 -14.13 3.51 -11.30
N GLY A 303 -13.65 3.80 -10.11
CA GLY A 303 -12.35 3.37 -9.62
C GLY A 303 -12.45 2.09 -8.79
N GLY A 304 -11.64 1.09 -9.13
CA GLY A 304 -11.46 -0.16 -8.38
C GLY A 304 -10.37 -0.04 -7.32
N LEU A 305 -10.73 0.01 -6.03
CA LEU A 305 -9.70 -0.01 -4.99
C LEU A 305 -8.98 -1.36 -4.96
N ASP A 306 -9.74 -2.44 -5.13
CA ASP A 306 -9.25 -3.81 -5.21
C ASP A 306 -8.30 -4.16 -4.04
N PHE A 307 -8.74 -3.77 -2.85
CA PHE A 307 -7.92 -3.86 -1.65
C PHE A 307 -8.04 -5.25 -1.02
N HIS A 308 -6.90 -5.91 -0.88
CA HIS A 308 -6.80 -7.27 -0.35
C HIS A 308 -6.34 -7.33 1.11
N GLY A 309 -6.21 -6.19 1.80
CA GLY A 309 -5.71 -6.16 3.19
C GLY A 309 -4.22 -5.93 3.37
N TYR A 310 -3.47 -5.92 2.27
CA TYR A 310 -2.02 -5.72 2.25
C TYR A 310 -1.61 -4.93 0.99
N GLY A 311 -0.34 -4.56 0.91
CA GLY A 311 0.22 -3.87 -0.23
C GLY A 311 0.07 -2.36 -0.12
N ARG A 312 -0.46 -1.74 -1.17
CA ARG A 312 -0.51 -0.29 -1.32
C ARG A 312 -1.47 0.33 -0.30
N VAL A 313 -1.07 1.45 0.30
CA VAL A 313 -1.99 2.28 1.07
C VAL A 313 -3.04 2.95 0.19
N CYS A 314 -4.20 3.26 0.76
CA CYS A 314 -5.33 3.81 0.01
C CYS A 314 -4.93 5.02 -0.86
N SER A 315 -5.28 4.95 -2.15
CA SER A 315 -4.95 5.97 -3.14
C SER A 315 -6.05 6.24 -4.15
N LEU A 316 -7.20 5.57 -4.05
CA LEU A 316 -8.31 5.67 -4.99
C LEU A 316 -9.64 5.70 -4.23
N TYR A 317 -10.55 6.58 -4.65
CA TYR A 317 -11.85 6.78 -4.04
C TYR A 317 -12.90 7.06 -5.12
N ASN A 318 -14.13 6.61 -4.91
CA ASN A 318 -15.27 7.09 -5.70
C ASN A 318 -16.07 8.07 -4.84
N ALA A 319 -16.21 9.31 -5.29
CA ALA A 319 -17.02 10.32 -4.65
C ALA A 319 -18.40 10.40 -5.34
N PHE A 320 -19.43 9.92 -4.64
CA PHE A 320 -20.82 9.93 -5.11
C PHE A 320 -21.55 11.16 -4.57
N GLU A 321 -22.21 11.92 -5.43
CA GLU A 321 -23.07 13.03 -5.01
C GLU A 321 -24.44 12.50 -4.55
N ILE A 322 -24.61 12.34 -3.24
CA ILE A 322 -25.83 11.89 -2.59
C ILE A 322 -26.20 12.90 -1.47
N PRO A 323 -27.04 13.89 -1.78
CA PRO A 323 -27.47 14.89 -0.82
C PRO A 323 -28.17 14.27 0.40
N ASN A 324 -28.02 14.92 1.55
CA ASN A 324 -28.63 14.48 2.81
C ASN A 324 -28.30 13.04 3.22
N TRP A 325 -27.14 12.50 2.82
CA TRP A 325 -26.70 11.14 3.13
C TRP A 325 -26.89 10.75 4.61
N GLN A 326 -26.59 11.66 5.54
CA GLN A 326 -26.70 11.38 6.98
C GLN A 326 -28.14 11.09 7.43
N ASN A 327 -29.14 11.60 6.71
CA ASN A 327 -30.57 11.43 7.04
C ASN A 327 -31.18 10.16 6.43
N LEU A 328 -30.48 9.48 5.54
CA LEU A 328 -30.94 8.25 4.90
C LEU A 328 -30.71 7.04 5.83
N ASP A 329 -31.70 6.15 5.88
CA ASP A 329 -31.54 4.82 6.45
C ASP A 329 -30.60 3.95 5.57
N ALA A 330 -30.13 2.82 6.12
CA ALA A 330 -29.14 1.97 5.46
C ALA A 330 -29.61 1.43 4.10
N CYS A 331 -30.88 1.07 3.95
CA CYS A 331 -31.43 0.57 2.68
C CYS A 331 -31.53 1.69 1.65
N SER A 332 -32.00 2.87 2.07
CA SER A 332 -32.07 4.06 1.20
C SER A 332 -30.68 4.51 0.74
N LYS A 333 -29.66 4.42 1.61
CA LYS A 333 -28.24 4.68 1.28
C LYS A 333 -27.72 3.76 0.19
N GLU A 334 -27.88 2.46 0.38
CA GLU A 334 -27.44 1.44 -0.58
C GLU A 334 -28.16 1.61 -1.93
N LYS A 335 -29.48 1.80 -1.90
CA LYS A 335 -30.27 2.07 -3.11
C LYS A 335 -29.84 3.32 -3.85
N ALA A 336 -29.46 4.40 -3.14
CA ALA A 336 -28.98 5.63 -3.77
C ALA A 336 -27.66 5.41 -4.53
N ILE A 337 -26.73 4.65 -3.95
CA ILE A 337 -25.46 4.28 -4.60
C ILE A 337 -25.74 3.41 -5.84
N LEU A 338 -26.52 2.35 -5.69
CA LEU A 338 -26.87 1.44 -6.79
C LEU A 338 -27.61 2.16 -7.91
N ASN A 339 -28.49 3.11 -7.59
CA ASN A 339 -29.19 3.87 -8.62
C ASN A 339 -28.25 4.77 -9.42
N ILE A 340 -27.25 5.39 -8.78
CA ILE A 340 -26.23 6.15 -9.51
C ILE A 340 -25.45 5.21 -10.43
N LEU A 341 -24.99 4.06 -9.94
CA LEU A 341 -24.21 3.11 -10.74
C LEU A 341 -24.93 2.64 -12.01
N LYS A 342 -26.24 2.36 -11.92
CA LYS A 342 -27.03 1.81 -13.03
C LYS A 342 -27.60 2.86 -13.98
N ASN A 343 -28.12 3.95 -13.39
CA ASN A 343 -28.97 4.90 -14.11
C ASN A 343 -28.49 6.35 -13.99
N GLY A 344 -27.48 6.61 -13.16
CA GLY A 344 -27.01 7.95 -12.87
C GLY A 344 -26.13 8.51 -13.99
N PRO A 345 -26.16 9.82 -14.23
CA PRO A 345 -25.17 10.45 -15.09
C PRO A 345 -23.78 10.41 -14.45
N GLN A 346 -22.73 10.25 -15.26
CA GLN A 346 -21.34 10.17 -14.79
C GLN A 346 -20.93 11.36 -13.88
N ASN A 347 -21.49 12.56 -14.06
CA ASN A 347 -21.16 13.71 -13.23
C ASN A 347 -21.58 13.58 -11.75
N LYS A 348 -22.41 12.59 -11.40
CA LYS A 348 -22.73 12.21 -10.02
C LYS A 348 -21.66 11.34 -9.35
N LEU A 349 -20.65 10.89 -10.11
CA LEU A 349 -19.57 10.04 -9.63
C LEU A 349 -18.22 10.57 -10.12
N GLN A 350 -17.40 11.07 -9.20
CA GLN A 350 -16.01 11.44 -9.45
C GLN A 350 -15.08 10.34 -8.96
N ILE A 351 -13.99 10.11 -9.69
CA ILE A 351 -12.97 9.13 -9.31
C ILE A 351 -11.75 9.89 -8.85
N LEU A 352 -11.47 9.86 -7.56
CA LEU A 352 -10.41 10.64 -6.94
C LEU A 352 -9.18 9.78 -6.72
N MET A 353 -8.04 10.24 -7.22
CA MET A 353 -6.76 9.57 -7.02
C MET A 353 -5.80 10.45 -6.24
N TYR A 354 -5.14 9.85 -5.26
CA TYR A 354 -4.12 10.49 -4.44
C TYR A 354 -2.84 10.75 -5.25
N LYS A 355 -2.38 12.01 -5.27
CA LYS A 355 -1.16 12.43 -5.99
C LYS A 355 -0.11 12.93 -5.01
N ASP A 356 1.00 12.20 -4.91
CA ASP A 356 2.23 12.62 -4.24
C ASP A 356 3.43 12.68 -5.18
N ARG A 357 3.23 12.46 -6.49
CA ARG A 357 4.29 12.51 -7.49
C ARG A 357 3.74 12.75 -8.89
N PRO A 358 4.56 13.28 -9.81
CA PRO A 358 4.26 13.26 -11.23
C PRO A 358 4.14 11.83 -11.77
N PHE A 359 3.33 11.64 -12.81
CA PHE A 359 3.30 10.41 -13.59
C PHE A 359 4.66 10.12 -14.26
N TYR A 360 5.00 8.85 -14.40
CA TYR A 360 6.17 8.38 -15.15
C TYR A 360 5.93 6.97 -15.67
N THR A 361 6.59 6.65 -16.78
CA THR A 361 6.57 5.32 -17.41
C THR A 361 7.65 4.40 -16.82
N GLU A 362 7.63 3.12 -17.17
CA GLU A 362 8.64 2.11 -16.81
C GLU A 362 10.04 2.35 -17.43
N SER A 363 10.22 3.44 -18.18
CA SER A 363 11.53 3.85 -18.67
C SER A 363 12.46 4.22 -17.51
N ASN A 364 13.67 3.66 -17.51
CA ASN A 364 14.74 3.99 -16.56
C ASN A 364 14.42 3.68 -15.08
N LEU A 365 13.63 2.62 -14.80
CA LEU A 365 13.33 2.20 -13.42
C LEU A 365 14.58 1.96 -12.56
N PHE A 366 15.70 1.54 -13.18
CA PHE A 366 16.97 1.37 -12.47
C PHE A 366 17.44 2.65 -11.75
N LEU A 367 17.30 3.84 -12.34
CA LEU A 367 17.69 5.10 -11.70
C LEU A 367 16.57 5.71 -10.85
N ARG A 368 15.40 5.08 -10.82
CA ARG A 368 14.20 5.63 -10.17
C ARG A 368 14.35 5.89 -8.67
N PRO A 369 15.07 5.08 -7.87
CA PRO A 369 15.22 5.34 -6.44
C PRO A 369 15.78 6.73 -6.11
N PHE A 370 16.65 7.30 -6.95
CA PHE A 370 17.17 8.66 -6.77
C PHE A 370 16.10 9.72 -6.98
N PHE A 371 15.31 9.59 -8.05
CA PHE A 371 14.19 10.49 -8.33
C PHE A 371 13.09 10.36 -7.28
N THR A 372 12.83 9.14 -6.80
CA THR A 372 11.89 8.87 -5.71
C THR A 372 12.31 9.59 -4.44
N LEU A 373 13.59 9.57 -4.07
CA LEU A 373 14.11 10.30 -2.91
C LEU A 373 13.93 11.83 -3.05
N VAL A 374 14.26 12.39 -4.22
CA VAL A 374 14.09 13.83 -4.48
C VAL A 374 12.61 14.21 -4.44
N ASN A 375 11.75 13.45 -5.12
CA ASN A 375 10.31 13.75 -5.13
C ASN A 375 9.67 13.58 -3.76
N TYR A 376 10.11 12.62 -2.94
CA TYR A 376 9.67 12.49 -1.56
C TYR A 376 9.91 13.79 -0.78
N PHE A 377 11.13 14.33 -0.80
CA PHE A 377 11.44 15.57 -0.06
C PHE A 377 10.67 16.79 -0.57
N ARG A 378 10.31 16.82 -1.86
CA ARG A 378 9.46 17.88 -2.44
C ARG A 378 8.04 17.88 -1.87
N THR A 379 7.56 16.76 -1.34
CA THR A 379 6.19 16.65 -0.81
C THR A 379 6.05 17.04 0.66
N LEU A 380 7.15 17.29 1.37
CA LEU A 380 7.10 17.56 2.80
C LEU A 380 6.49 18.93 3.10
N ASN A 381 5.64 18.98 4.12
CA ASN A 381 5.21 20.23 4.71
C ASN A 381 6.18 20.72 5.81
N GLY A 382 5.94 21.91 6.35
CA GLY A 382 6.82 22.52 7.36
C GLY A 382 7.02 21.68 8.63
N LEU A 383 5.98 20.98 9.12
CA LEU A 383 6.08 20.13 10.31
C LEU A 383 6.91 18.87 10.04
N GLN A 384 6.77 18.27 8.85
CA GLN A 384 7.56 17.13 8.42
C GLN A 384 9.03 17.50 8.21
N VAL A 385 9.32 18.70 7.65
CA VAL A 385 10.68 19.24 7.56
C VAL A 385 11.27 19.44 8.95
N LEU A 386 10.51 20.03 9.89
CA LEU A 386 10.95 20.19 11.27
C LEU A 386 11.27 18.85 11.93
N SER A 387 10.43 17.84 11.73
CA SER A 387 10.66 16.47 12.21
C SER A 387 11.98 15.91 11.69
N TRP A 388 12.25 16.01 10.38
CA TRP A 388 13.53 15.63 9.79
C TRP A 388 14.72 16.34 10.45
N ILE A 389 14.64 17.65 10.65
CA ILE A 389 15.70 18.43 11.29
C ILE A 389 15.95 17.93 12.71
N LEU A 390 14.91 17.77 13.52
CA LEU A 390 15.01 17.32 14.91
C LEU A 390 15.68 15.94 15.00
N TRP A 391 15.29 15.00 14.15
CA TRP A 391 15.89 13.67 14.12
C TRP A 391 17.33 13.66 13.62
N LEU A 392 17.67 14.45 12.58
CA LEU A 392 19.05 14.57 12.11
C LEU A 392 19.96 15.16 13.18
N LEU A 393 19.49 16.17 13.91
CA LEU A 393 20.21 16.76 15.04
C LEU A 393 20.33 15.77 16.21
N ALA A 394 19.26 15.05 16.55
CA ALA A 394 19.29 14.03 17.61
C ALA A 394 20.29 12.91 17.27
N LEU A 395 20.29 12.42 16.03
CA LEU A 395 21.26 11.43 15.55
C LEU A 395 22.69 11.97 15.57
N TRP A 396 22.90 13.22 15.16
CA TRP A 396 24.21 13.88 15.25
C TRP A 396 24.73 13.95 16.68
N VAL A 397 23.89 14.42 17.61
CA VAL A 397 24.22 14.47 19.04
C VAL A 397 24.52 13.07 19.56
N ALA A 398 23.69 12.08 19.24
CA ALA A 398 23.90 10.69 19.69
C ALA A 398 25.22 10.12 19.17
N VAL A 399 25.55 10.35 17.89
CA VAL A 399 26.81 9.89 17.28
C VAL A 399 28.02 10.59 17.89
N ASN A 400 27.94 11.89 18.20
CA ASN A 400 29.04 12.66 18.77
C ASN A 400 29.21 12.47 20.28
N ARG A 401 28.15 12.05 20.99
CA ARG A 401 28.20 11.69 22.42
C ARG A 401 28.65 10.25 22.67
N LYS A 402 29.00 9.47 21.63
CA LYS A 402 29.49 8.06 21.73
C LYS A 402 30.81 7.85 22.50
N ASN A 403 31.19 8.74 23.41
CA ASN A 403 32.29 8.50 24.35
C ASN A 403 31.92 7.57 25.53
N LYS A 404 30.68 7.06 25.66
CA LYS A 404 30.29 6.20 26.81
C LYS A 404 29.32 5.03 26.56
N ILE A 405 28.86 4.77 25.33
CA ILE A 405 27.93 3.64 25.06
C ILE A 405 28.61 2.63 24.13
N PHE A 406 28.94 1.47 24.72
CA PHE A 406 29.73 0.36 24.15
C PHE A 406 28.95 -0.46 23.10
N ILE A 407 28.36 0.18 22.07
CA ILE A 407 27.84 -0.55 20.90
C ILE A 407 28.89 -0.49 19.80
N ASN A 408 29.67 -1.57 19.70
CA ASN A 408 30.58 -1.78 18.57
C ASN A 408 29.76 -1.79 17.27
N GLN A 409 30.11 -0.91 16.31
CA GLN A 409 29.42 -0.81 15.02
C GLN A 409 29.37 -2.16 14.28
N SER A 410 30.30 -3.08 14.55
CA SER A 410 30.30 -4.42 13.96
C SER A 410 29.12 -5.29 14.40
N ASN A 411 28.46 -4.99 15.52
CA ASN A 411 27.39 -5.84 16.05
C ASN A 411 25.99 -5.27 15.76
N THR A 412 25.89 -4.02 15.28
CA THR A 412 24.59 -3.39 14.98
C THR A 412 23.82 -4.15 13.91
N PHE A 413 24.47 -4.59 12.82
CA PHE A 413 23.81 -5.40 11.80
C PHE A 413 23.30 -6.73 12.34
N SER A 414 24.08 -7.41 13.18
CA SER A 414 23.67 -8.67 13.80
C SER A 414 22.46 -8.48 14.71
N ILE A 415 22.46 -7.45 15.56
CA ILE A 415 21.33 -7.15 16.46
C ILE A 415 20.07 -6.83 15.64
N LEU A 416 20.17 -5.94 14.65
CA LEU A 416 19.03 -5.60 13.80
C LEU A 416 18.51 -6.81 13.02
N SER A 417 19.40 -7.70 12.58
CA SER A 417 19.02 -8.93 11.87
C SER A 417 18.32 -9.92 12.80
N VAL A 418 18.74 -10.03 14.06
CA VAL A 418 18.05 -10.83 15.08
C VAL A 418 16.65 -10.28 15.34
N ILE A 419 16.50 -8.97 15.52
CA ILE A 419 15.18 -8.33 15.68
C ILE A 419 14.30 -8.59 14.45
N SER A 420 14.88 -8.44 13.25
CA SER A 420 14.19 -8.67 11.99
C SER A 420 13.73 -10.13 11.84
N SER A 421 14.58 -11.09 12.19
CA SER A 421 14.21 -12.51 12.17
C SER A 421 13.11 -12.85 13.17
N ALA A 422 13.16 -12.28 14.38
CA ALA A 422 12.12 -12.47 15.38
C ALA A 422 10.77 -11.93 14.87
N PHE A 423 10.76 -10.74 14.26
CA PHE A 423 9.57 -10.18 13.62
C PHE A 423 8.99 -11.13 12.55
N LEU A 424 9.82 -11.64 11.64
CA LEU A 424 9.36 -12.55 10.58
C LEU A 424 8.78 -13.86 11.14
N MET A 425 9.42 -14.43 12.17
CA MET A 425 8.94 -15.64 12.84
C MET A 425 7.61 -15.41 13.59
N ILE A 426 7.48 -14.28 14.28
CA ILE A 426 6.23 -13.93 14.97
C ILE A 426 5.10 -13.74 13.96
N LEU A 427 5.36 -13.02 12.87
CA LEU A 427 4.37 -12.81 11.81
C LEU A 427 3.96 -14.14 11.16
N SER A 428 4.90 -15.04 10.91
CA SER A 428 4.64 -16.40 10.43
C SER A 428 3.70 -17.16 11.37
N ILE A 429 3.95 -17.13 12.68
CA ILE A 429 3.07 -17.78 13.67
C ILE A 429 1.66 -17.16 13.67
N ILE A 430 1.55 -15.83 13.61
CA ILE A 430 0.24 -15.16 13.51
C ILE A 430 -0.52 -15.63 12.27
N TYR A 431 0.16 -15.70 11.13
CA TYR A 431 -0.43 -16.15 9.87
C TYR A 431 -0.78 -17.63 9.87
N TYR A 432 -0.01 -18.49 10.53
CA TYR A 432 -0.37 -19.89 10.73
C TYR A 432 -1.72 -20.03 11.43
N TYR A 433 -1.91 -19.37 12.57
CA TYR A 433 -3.16 -19.43 13.31
C TYR A 433 -4.34 -18.80 12.55
N ARG A 434 -4.10 -17.71 11.81
CA ARG A 434 -5.12 -17.10 10.95
C ARG A 434 -5.51 -18.01 9.80
N GLY A 435 -4.54 -18.63 9.13
CA GLY A 435 -4.79 -19.58 8.04
C GLY A 435 -5.66 -20.75 8.47
N ASN A 436 -5.42 -21.30 9.67
CA ASN A 436 -6.27 -22.36 10.23
C ASN A 436 -7.70 -21.87 10.53
N ALA A 437 -7.89 -20.60 10.90
CA ALA A 437 -9.21 -20.04 11.21
C ALA A 437 -10.08 -19.79 9.96
N VAL A 438 -9.46 -19.65 8.78
CA VAL A 438 -10.15 -19.40 7.50
C VAL A 438 -9.96 -20.56 6.51
N GLU A 439 -9.64 -21.75 7.03
CA GLU A 439 -9.47 -22.95 6.23
C GLU A 439 -10.72 -23.21 5.35
N GLY A 440 -10.48 -23.55 4.08
CA GLY A 440 -11.53 -23.73 3.08
C GLY A 440 -11.88 -22.48 2.27
N TYR A 441 -11.47 -21.29 2.70
CA TYR A 441 -11.67 -20.04 1.95
C TYR A 441 -10.37 -19.55 1.30
N SER A 442 -9.30 -19.44 2.09
CA SER A 442 -8.03 -18.86 1.64
C SER A 442 -6.84 -19.73 2.05
N LYS A 443 -5.82 -19.80 1.17
CA LYS A 443 -4.52 -20.40 1.46
C LYS A 443 -3.42 -19.35 1.67
N VAL A 444 -3.72 -18.08 1.44
CA VAL A 444 -2.70 -17.01 1.43
C VAL A 444 -1.99 -16.86 2.77
N TYR A 445 -2.74 -16.95 3.88
CA TYR A 445 -2.15 -16.91 5.21
C TYR A 445 -1.17 -18.08 5.44
N SER A 446 -1.52 -19.30 5.04
CA SER A 446 -0.65 -20.46 5.24
C SER A 446 0.57 -20.39 4.32
N GLU A 447 0.42 -19.95 3.07
CA GLU A 447 1.51 -19.71 2.14
C GLU A 447 2.52 -18.69 2.69
N TYR A 448 2.06 -17.52 3.16
CA TYR A 448 2.96 -16.53 3.75
C TYR A 448 3.55 -17.00 5.08
N SER A 449 2.82 -17.77 5.89
CA SER A 449 3.39 -18.40 7.08
C SER A 449 4.58 -19.30 6.72
N TRP A 450 4.42 -20.16 5.72
CA TRP A 450 5.46 -21.08 5.23
C TRP A 450 6.63 -20.37 4.53
N LEU A 451 6.42 -19.17 3.99
CA LEU A 451 7.49 -18.36 3.43
C LEU A 451 8.29 -17.63 4.52
N LEU A 452 7.61 -16.91 5.42
CA LEU A 452 8.23 -15.98 6.37
C LEU A 452 8.99 -16.70 7.49
N GLY A 453 8.45 -17.84 7.97
CA GLY A 453 9.03 -18.59 9.09
C GLY A 453 10.44 -19.11 8.79
N PRO A 454 10.63 -19.90 7.72
CA PRO A 454 11.96 -20.41 7.33
C PRO A 454 12.97 -19.31 7.05
N ILE A 455 12.57 -18.22 6.37
CA ILE A 455 13.45 -17.07 6.12
C ILE A 455 13.90 -16.44 7.45
N GLY A 456 12.97 -16.26 8.40
CA GLY A 456 13.26 -15.77 9.73
C GLY A 456 14.27 -16.67 10.47
N VAL A 457 14.05 -17.98 10.49
CA VAL A 457 14.95 -18.96 11.14
C VAL A 457 16.36 -18.93 10.54
N VAL A 458 16.47 -18.94 9.21
CA VAL A 458 17.78 -18.88 8.53
C VAL A 458 18.51 -17.59 8.87
N LEU A 459 17.82 -16.44 8.83
CA LEU A 459 18.39 -15.15 9.19
C LEU A 459 18.84 -15.11 10.66
N PHE A 460 18.05 -15.68 11.57
CA PHE A 460 18.39 -15.75 12.99
C PHE A 460 19.66 -16.56 13.24
N ILE A 461 19.74 -17.77 12.67
CA ILE A 461 20.92 -18.65 12.79
C ILE A 461 22.15 -17.96 12.21
N TYR A 462 22.03 -17.36 11.03
CA TYR A 462 23.13 -16.65 10.38
C TYR A 462 23.60 -15.46 11.23
N ALA A 463 22.69 -14.59 11.65
CA ALA A 463 23.02 -13.42 12.46
C ALA A 463 23.64 -13.80 13.81
N GLY A 464 23.13 -14.85 14.46
CA GLY A 464 23.66 -15.40 15.70
C GLY A 464 25.08 -15.97 15.53
N ALA A 465 25.32 -16.74 14.47
CA ALA A 465 26.64 -17.27 14.15
C ALA A 465 27.66 -16.16 13.86
N VAL A 466 27.26 -15.13 13.10
CA VAL A 466 28.12 -13.96 12.83
C VAL A 466 28.43 -13.18 14.11
N TRP A 467 27.42 -12.98 14.97
CA TRP A 467 27.60 -12.31 16.25
C TRP A 467 28.58 -13.07 17.14
N LEU A 468 28.40 -14.39 17.31
CA LEU A 468 29.29 -15.25 18.08
C LEU A 468 30.72 -15.25 17.51
N PHE A 469 30.87 -15.36 16.19
CA PHE A 469 32.18 -15.30 15.55
C PHE A 469 32.88 -13.97 15.80
N ARG A 470 32.14 -12.84 15.73
CA ARG A 470 32.67 -11.49 15.98
C ARG A 470 33.08 -11.29 17.44
N THR A 471 32.29 -11.80 18.40
CA THR A 471 32.60 -11.71 19.84
C THR A 471 33.79 -12.58 20.22
N LEU A 472 33.84 -13.85 19.78
CA LEU A 472 34.97 -14.76 20.02
C LEU A 472 36.29 -14.25 19.41
N ARG A 473 36.21 -13.55 18.28
CA ARG A 473 37.39 -12.95 17.65
C ARG A 473 37.87 -11.72 18.41
N ALA A 474 36.98 -10.94 19.00
CA ALA A 474 37.32 -9.77 19.81
C ALA A 474 38.05 -10.18 21.10
N THR A 475 37.58 -11.22 21.78
CA THR A 475 38.21 -11.73 23.01
C THR A 475 39.60 -12.32 22.76
N LYS A 476 39.84 -12.95 21.60
CA LYS A 476 41.18 -13.45 21.21
C LYS A 476 42.21 -12.35 20.92
N THR A 477 41.79 -11.13 20.60
CA THR A 477 42.70 -9.99 20.39
C THR A 477 43.01 -9.20 21.66
N GLU A 478 42.35 -9.52 22.78
CA GLU A 478 42.52 -8.84 24.08
C GLU A 478 43.23 -9.73 25.13
N LEU A 479 43.58 -10.97 24.79
CA LEU A 479 44.44 -11.82 25.62
C LEU A 479 45.92 -11.56 25.23
N PRO A 480 46.79 -11.19 26.19
CA PRO A 480 48.17 -10.78 25.94
C PRO A 480 49.07 -11.89 25.38
#